data_AF-A0A1I8P865-F1
#
_entry.id   AF-A0A1I8P865-F1
#
_cell.length_a   1.000
_cell.length_b   1.000
_cell.length_c   1.000
_cell.angle_alpha   90.00
_cell.angle_beta   90.00
_cell.angle_gamma   90.00
#
_symmetry.space_group_name_H-M   'P 1'
#
loop_
_entity.id
_entity.type
_entity.pdbx_description
1 polymer ?
#
loop_
_entity_poly.entity_id
_entity_poly.type
_entity_poly.pdbx_seq_one_letter_code
_entity_poly.pdbx_strand_id
1 'polypeptide(L)'
;MFIHPFYDLARTFVHTVDTNVHPLHLYVFNYTGPYTYASVFSGNMSNLDYGVVHSDELMYLFRMPAIFPDFSKNSTDAKLSQTLVRHFVNFAANRNSSPDPICHRKNFPLDSMDSICDYVSFQNGPSNSFVVEIDNKFDVSRMRLWDDVLQD
;
A
#
# COMPACT_ATOMS: atom_id res chain seq x y z
N MET A 1 -2.85 12.76 -7.33
CA MET A 1 -1.71 12.39 -8.18
C MET A 1 -1.52 10.88 -8.27
N PHE A 2 -1.43 10.12 -7.17
CA PHE A 2 -1.10 8.68 -7.25
C PHE A 2 -2.30 7.72 -7.36
N ILE A 3 -3.39 8.00 -6.64
CA ILE A 3 -4.46 7.01 -6.43
C ILE A 3 -5.30 6.75 -7.68
N HIS A 4 -5.63 7.79 -8.45
CA HIS A 4 -6.43 7.65 -9.68
C HIS A 4 -5.70 6.90 -10.79
N PRO A 5 -4.45 7.26 -11.17
CA PRO A 5 -3.69 6.45 -12.12
C PRO A 5 -3.45 4.99 -11.67
N PHE A 6 -3.31 4.75 -10.35
CA PHE A 6 -3.23 3.39 -9.81
C PHE A 6 -4.53 2.61 -10.03
N TYR A 7 -5.69 3.22 -9.74
CA TYR A 7 -7.00 2.62 -9.98
C TYR A 7 -7.20 2.27 -11.47
N ASP A 8 -6.89 3.23 -12.36
CA ASP A 8 -7.03 3.04 -13.81
C ASP A 8 -6.11 1.95 -14.34
N LEU A 9 -4.88 1.87 -13.83
CA LEU A 9 -3.95 0.81 -14.15
C LEU A 9 -4.49 -0.54 -13.72
N ALA A 10 -4.92 -0.69 -12.46
CA ALA A 10 -5.44 -1.94 -11.93
C ALA A 10 -6.67 -2.39 -12.72
N ARG A 11 -7.63 -1.48 -12.95
CA ARG A 11 -8.84 -1.72 -13.75
C ARG A 11 -8.47 -2.16 -15.16
N THR A 12 -7.67 -1.38 -15.88
CA THR A 12 -7.26 -1.69 -17.25
C THR A 12 -6.54 -3.04 -17.33
N PHE A 13 -5.62 -3.31 -16.40
CA PHE A 13 -4.84 -4.55 -16.37
C PHE A 13 -5.74 -5.77 -16.22
N VAL A 14 -6.65 -5.80 -15.24
CA VAL A 14 -7.52 -6.98 -15.04
C VAL A 14 -8.50 -7.19 -16.19
N HIS A 15 -8.82 -6.16 -16.97
CA HIS A 15 -9.72 -6.27 -18.12
C HIS A 15 -9.00 -6.67 -19.42
N THR A 16 -7.71 -6.44 -19.53
CA THR A 16 -6.92 -6.64 -20.77
C THR A 16 -5.92 -7.79 -20.69
N VAL A 17 -5.52 -8.20 -19.49
CA VAL A 17 -4.53 -9.25 -19.24
C VAL A 17 -5.18 -10.46 -18.57
N ASP A 18 -4.81 -11.67 -18.99
CA ASP A 18 -5.22 -12.90 -18.31
C ASP A 18 -4.48 -13.05 -16.97
N THR A 19 -5.17 -12.70 -15.89
CA THR A 19 -4.66 -12.75 -14.51
C THR A 19 -4.45 -14.17 -13.98
N ASN A 20 -4.86 -15.22 -14.70
CA ASN A 20 -4.48 -16.60 -14.37
C ASN A 20 -3.06 -16.93 -14.86
N VAL A 21 -2.60 -16.26 -15.92
CA VAL A 21 -1.25 -16.43 -16.50
C VAL A 21 -0.30 -15.36 -15.98
N HIS A 22 -0.80 -14.13 -15.78
CA HIS A 22 -0.05 -12.98 -15.29
C HIS A 22 -0.78 -12.35 -14.08
N PRO A 23 -0.62 -12.94 -12.88
CA PRO A 23 -1.28 -12.45 -11.67
C PRO A 23 -0.97 -10.99 -11.34
N LEU A 24 -1.98 -10.24 -10.94
CA LEU A 24 -1.83 -8.89 -10.40
C LEU A 24 -1.92 -8.95 -8.86
N HIS A 25 -0.86 -8.52 -8.20
CA HIS A 25 -0.79 -8.43 -6.73
C HIS A 25 -0.77 -6.95 -6.34
N LEU A 26 -1.66 -6.56 -5.44
CA LEU A 26 -1.79 -5.20 -4.94
C LEU A 26 -1.47 -5.16 -3.44
N TYR A 27 -0.88 -4.07 -2.99
CA TYR A 27 -0.70 -3.81 -1.57
C TYR A 27 -1.00 -2.34 -1.23
N VAL A 28 -1.40 -2.11 0.01
CA VAL A 28 -1.58 -0.79 0.61
C VAL A 28 -0.77 -0.75 1.90
N PHE A 29 0.07 0.28 2.02
CA PHE A 29 0.82 0.55 3.25
C PHE A 29 0.11 1.66 4.02
N ASN A 30 -0.44 1.33 5.19
CA ASN A 30 -1.21 2.21 6.06
C ASN A 30 -0.79 2.05 7.53
N TYR A 31 0.49 1.77 7.78
CA TYR A 31 1.06 1.71 9.12
C TYR A 31 1.74 3.05 9.46
N THR A 32 1.26 3.70 10.51
CA THR A 32 1.90 4.88 11.10
C THR A 32 2.95 4.45 12.12
N GLY A 33 4.20 4.78 11.84
CA GLY A 33 5.33 4.49 12.73
C GLY A 33 5.84 5.71 13.51
N PRO A 34 6.99 5.58 14.20
CA PRO A 34 7.58 6.65 14.99
C PRO A 34 8.21 7.77 14.13
N TYR A 35 8.44 7.52 12.84
CA TYR A 35 9.04 8.45 11.89
C TYR A 35 8.15 8.59 10.66
N THR A 36 8.24 9.73 9.99
CA THR A 36 7.47 10.03 8.77
C THR A 36 8.23 11.00 7.87
N TYR A 37 8.15 10.79 6.56
CA TYR A 37 8.59 11.71 5.53
C TYR A 37 7.81 13.02 5.53
N ALA A 38 6.64 13.08 6.16
CA ALA A 38 5.92 14.34 6.32
C ALA A 38 6.79 15.38 7.04
N SER A 39 7.60 14.97 8.01
CA SER A 39 8.56 15.86 8.68
C SER A 39 9.62 16.38 7.71
N VAL A 40 10.12 15.55 6.81
CA VAL A 40 11.14 15.92 5.82
C VAL A 40 10.55 16.89 4.79
N PHE A 41 9.39 16.57 4.23
CA PHE A 41 8.76 17.39 3.18
C PHE A 41 8.19 18.72 3.69
N SER A 42 7.80 18.77 4.97
CA SER A 42 7.28 19.98 5.60
C SER A 42 8.36 20.85 6.26
N GLY A 43 9.64 20.45 6.23
CA GLY A 43 10.71 21.18 6.92
C GLY A 43 10.56 21.15 8.44
N ASN A 44 10.22 19.99 8.99
CA ASN A 44 10.00 19.70 10.41
C ASN A 44 8.84 20.50 11.04
N MET A 45 7.78 20.79 10.30
CA MET A 45 6.53 21.29 10.88
C MET A 45 5.79 20.12 11.58
N SER A 46 6.28 19.76 12.77
CA SER A 46 5.89 18.57 13.55
C SER A 46 4.49 18.62 14.18
N ASN A 47 3.73 19.69 13.97
CA ASN A 47 2.49 19.94 14.70
C ASN A 47 1.25 19.39 13.99
N LEU A 48 1.42 18.75 12.82
CA LEU A 48 0.33 18.27 11.99
C LEU A 48 0.45 16.76 11.79
N ASP A 49 -0.62 16.05 12.13
CA ASP A 49 -0.78 14.64 11.81
C ASP A 49 -1.28 14.52 10.37
N TYR A 50 -0.39 14.09 9.47
CA TYR A 50 -0.69 13.88 8.06
C TYR A 50 -1.08 12.43 7.74
N GLY A 51 -1.15 11.55 8.74
CA GLY A 51 -1.24 10.11 8.53
C GLY A 51 -0.01 9.55 7.81
N VAL A 52 -0.22 8.44 7.10
CA VAL A 52 0.83 7.82 6.27
C VAL A 52 0.97 8.60 4.97
N VAL A 53 2.17 9.11 4.70
CA VAL A 53 2.46 9.87 3.48
C VAL A 53 3.30 9.07 2.51
N HIS A 54 3.44 9.60 1.29
CA HIS A 54 4.30 9.00 0.29
C HIS A 54 5.73 8.83 0.82
N SER A 55 6.36 7.70 0.52
CA SER A 55 7.70 7.29 0.95
C SER A 55 7.82 6.76 2.38
N ASP A 56 6.76 6.80 3.21
CA ASP A 56 6.84 6.26 4.57
C ASP A 56 7.19 4.77 4.61
N GLU A 57 6.73 4.00 3.63
CA GLU A 57 7.03 2.58 3.49
C GLU A 57 8.52 2.31 3.21
N LEU A 58 9.24 3.27 2.61
CA LEU A 58 10.65 3.10 2.24
C LEU A 58 11.55 2.92 3.47
N MET A 59 11.17 3.52 4.62
CA MET A 59 11.89 3.32 5.89
C MET A 59 11.88 1.86 6.36
N TYR A 60 10.88 1.09 5.94
CA TYR A 60 10.72 -0.32 6.31
C TYR A 60 11.38 -1.26 5.30
N LEU A 61 11.73 -0.76 4.10
CA LEU A 61 12.42 -1.51 3.05
C LEU A 61 13.93 -1.24 3.04
N PHE A 62 14.33 0.00 3.27
CA PHE A 62 15.70 0.46 3.13
C PHE A 62 16.15 1.20 4.38
N ARG A 63 17.36 0.89 4.84
CA ARG A 63 17.99 1.60 5.94
C ARG A 63 18.47 2.97 5.48
N MET A 64 18.01 4.05 6.12
CA MET A 64 18.31 5.44 5.72
C MET A 64 18.80 6.30 6.90
N PRO A 65 19.98 6.00 7.47
CA PRO A 65 20.47 6.61 8.71
C PRO A 65 20.77 8.11 8.59
N ALA A 66 20.90 8.63 7.36
CA ALA A 66 21.11 10.05 7.10
C ALA A 66 19.85 10.89 7.37
N ILE A 67 18.66 10.28 7.37
CA ILE A 67 17.37 10.97 7.48
C ILE A 67 16.59 10.47 8.70
N PHE A 68 16.62 9.17 8.97
CA PHE A 68 15.89 8.55 10.08
C PHE A 68 16.80 7.63 10.89
N PRO A 69 16.66 7.61 12.23
CA PRO A 69 17.41 6.68 13.07
C PRO A 69 16.94 5.23 12.85
N ASP A 70 17.80 4.28 13.19
CA ASP A 70 17.46 2.86 13.08
C ASP A 70 16.36 2.46 14.08
N PHE A 71 15.46 1.58 13.65
CA PHE A 71 14.48 0.95 14.55
C PHE A 71 15.18 0.08 15.60
N SER A 72 14.66 0.10 16.83
CA SER A 72 15.12 -0.85 17.86
C SER A 72 14.84 -2.28 17.41
N LYS A 73 15.82 -3.18 17.55
CA LYS A 73 15.75 -4.56 17.01
C LYS A 73 14.52 -5.35 17.43
N ASN A 74 13.98 -5.06 18.62
CA ASN A 74 12.82 -5.75 19.18
C ASN A 74 11.51 -4.96 19.03
N SER A 75 11.53 -3.79 18.37
CA SER A 75 10.33 -2.97 18.17
C SER A 75 9.38 -3.59 17.15
N THR A 76 8.14 -3.12 17.19
CA THR A 76 7.10 -3.43 16.21
C THR A 76 7.52 -3.00 14.80
N ASP A 77 8.21 -1.86 14.68
CA ASP A 77 8.68 -1.32 13.40
C ASP A 77 9.77 -2.20 12.77
N ALA A 78 10.70 -2.73 13.58
CA ALA A 78 11.70 -3.67 13.10
C ALA A 78 11.08 -4.99 12.63
N LYS A 79 10.02 -5.47 13.30
CA LYS A 79 9.26 -6.66 12.89
C LYS A 79 8.45 -6.41 11.62
N LEU A 80 7.85 -5.22 11.49
CA LEU A 80 7.14 -4.81 10.27
C LEU A 80 8.12 -4.70 9.10
N SER A 81 9.30 -4.11 9.30
CA SER A 81 10.36 -4.05 8.29
C SER A 81 10.75 -5.44 7.79
N GLN A 82 10.99 -6.39 8.69
CA GLN A 82 11.23 -7.79 8.31
C GLN A 82 10.08 -8.38 7.51
N THR A 83 8.84 -8.07 7.89
CA THR A 83 7.64 -8.59 7.22
C THR A 83 7.46 -8.01 5.82
N LEU A 84 7.64 -6.69 5.65
CA LEU A 84 7.53 -6.01 4.37
C LEU A 84 8.67 -6.42 3.43
N VAL A 85 9.90 -6.51 3.92
CA VAL A 85 11.04 -7.04 3.13
C VAL A 85 10.75 -8.46 2.68
N ARG A 86 10.25 -9.33 3.57
CA ARG A 86 9.90 -10.71 3.21
C ARG A 86 8.77 -10.76 2.17
N HIS A 87 7.79 -9.86 2.23
CA HIS A 87 6.73 -9.76 1.23
C HIS A 87 7.31 -9.52 -0.17
N PHE A 88 8.19 -8.52 -0.34
CA PHE A 88 8.83 -8.23 -1.62
C PHE A 88 9.82 -9.33 -2.07
N VAL A 89 10.59 -9.91 -1.15
CA VAL A 89 11.52 -11.02 -1.46
C VAL A 89 10.77 -12.25 -1.94
N ASN A 90 9.66 -12.61 -1.31
CA ASN A 90 8.83 -13.74 -1.74
C ASN A 90 8.23 -13.49 -3.12
N PHE A 91 7.75 -12.26 -3.39
CA PHE A 91 7.24 -11.90 -4.70
C PHE A 91 8.31 -12.04 -5.78
N ALA A 92 9.51 -11.53 -5.52
CA ALA A 92 10.64 -11.62 -6.46
C ALA A 92 11.10 -13.07 -6.71
N ALA A 93 11.14 -13.90 -5.66
CA ALA A 93 11.64 -15.28 -5.75
C ALA A 93 10.60 -16.25 -6.34
N ASN A 94 9.34 -16.11 -5.94
CA ASN A 94 8.31 -17.14 -6.16
C ASN A 94 7.10 -16.62 -6.94
N ARG A 95 7.02 -15.33 -7.26
CA ARG A 95 5.83 -14.67 -7.85
C ARG A 95 4.58 -14.79 -6.98
N ASN A 96 4.75 -14.81 -5.66
CA ASN A 96 3.65 -14.78 -4.70
C ASN A 96 3.92 -13.80 -3.56
N SER A 97 2.86 -13.20 -3.04
CA SER A 97 2.88 -12.44 -1.79
C SER A 97 2.37 -13.32 -0.64
N SER A 98 2.58 -12.91 0.62
CA SER A 98 1.93 -13.56 1.77
C SER A 98 1.38 -12.48 2.70
N PRO A 99 0.05 -12.34 2.85
CA PRO A 99 -1.03 -13.02 2.12
C PRO A 99 -0.94 -12.88 0.59
N ASP A 100 -1.60 -13.77 -0.17
CA ASP A 100 -1.51 -13.83 -1.64
C ASP A 100 -2.84 -13.55 -2.37
N PRO A 101 -3.51 -12.41 -2.12
CA PRO A 101 -4.70 -12.06 -2.89
C PRO A 101 -4.29 -11.74 -4.33
N ILE A 102 -4.89 -12.47 -5.28
CA ILE A 102 -4.75 -12.16 -6.71
C ILE A 102 -5.93 -11.30 -7.13
N CYS A 103 -5.62 -10.12 -7.64
CA CYS A 103 -6.59 -9.22 -8.21
C CYS A 103 -7.04 -9.76 -9.58
N HIS A 104 -8.27 -10.28 -9.63
CA HIS A 104 -8.89 -10.78 -10.86
C HIS A 104 -10.01 -9.86 -11.32
N ARG A 105 -10.32 -9.91 -12.63
CA ARG A 105 -11.48 -9.23 -13.22
C ARG A 105 -12.79 -9.53 -12.48
N LYS A 106 -13.02 -10.79 -12.12
CA LYS A 106 -14.23 -11.24 -11.39
C LYS A 106 -14.37 -10.60 -10.00
N ASN A 107 -13.26 -10.18 -9.41
CA ASN A 107 -13.18 -9.59 -8.08
C ASN A 107 -12.94 -8.07 -8.15
N PHE A 108 -12.98 -7.46 -9.33
CA PHE A 108 -12.86 -6.01 -9.51
C PHE A 108 -14.26 -5.45 -9.85
N PRO A 109 -15.07 -5.06 -8.84
CA PRO A 109 -16.46 -4.70 -9.06
C PRO A 109 -16.59 -3.38 -9.84
N LEU A 110 -17.19 -3.45 -11.03
CA LEU A 110 -17.39 -2.26 -11.87
C LEU A 110 -18.37 -1.26 -11.26
N ASP A 111 -19.38 -1.75 -10.53
CA ASP A 111 -20.45 -0.93 -9.96
C ASP A 111 -20.18 -0.49 -8.51
N SER A 112 -19.05 -0.90 -7.93
CA SER A 112 -18.70 -0.53 -6.56
C SER A 112 -18.27 0.93 -6.43
N MET A 113 -18.66 1.56 -5.32
CA MET A 113 -18.23 2.91 -4.94
C MET A 113 -17.10 2.90 -3.90
N ASP A 114 -16.89 1.78 -3.22
CA ASP A 114 -16.13 1.71 -1.97
C ASP A 114 -15.15 0.55 -1.91
N SER A 115 -14.99 -0.20 -3.01
CA SER A 115 -14.12 -1.36 -3.06
C SER A 115 -13.56 -1.64 -4.44
N ILE A 116 -12.34 -2.21 -4.46
CA ILE A 116 -11.71 -2.84 -5.62
C ILE A 116 -11.49 -4.33 -5.32
N CYS A 117 -10.62 -5.00 -6.07
CA CYS A 117 -10.17 -6.35 -5.72
C CYS A 117 -9.34 -6.40 -4.44
N ASP A 118 -9.27 -7.59 -3.87
CA ASP A 118 -8.48 -7.88 -2.68
C ASP A 118 -7.01 -7.47 -2.85
N TYR A 119 -6.46 -6.85 -1.82
CA TYR A 119 -5.06 -6.42 -1.72
C TYR A 119 -4.50 -6.70 -0.33
N VAL A 120 -3.17 -6.76 -0.22
CA VAL A 120 -2.50 -6.90 1.08
C VAL A 120 -2.41 -5.54 1.77
N SER A 121 -2.99 -5.42 2.96
CA SER A 121 -2.96 -4.20 3.77
C SER A 121 -2.01 -4.33 4.95
N PHE A 122 -1.10 -3.38 5.12
CA PHE A 122 -0.24 -3.25 6.29
C PHE A 122 -0.77 -2.13 7.17
N GLN A 123 -1.23 -2.43 8.38
CA GLN A 123 -1.92 -1.45 9.25
C GLN A 123 -1.42 -1.51 10.69
N ASN A 124 -1.65 -0.44 11.45
CA ASN A 124 -1.46 -0.47 12.90
C ASN A 124 -2.42 -1.48 13.55
N GLY A 125 -1.89 -2.29 14.46
CA GLY A 125 -2.63 -3.25 15.26
C GLY A 125 -2.84 -2.78 16.71
N PRO A 126 -3.62 -3.54 17.51
CA PRO A 126 -3.83 -3.23 18.91
C PRO A 126 -2.52 -3.31 19.72
N SER A 127 -2.44 -2.58 20.83
CA SER A 127 -1.34 -2.70 21.80
C SER A 127 0.07 -2.54 21.19
N ASN A 128 0.25 -1.51 20.36
CA ASN A 128 1.54 -1.21 19.70
C ASN A 128 2.03 -2.37 18.82
N SER A 129 1.14 -2.99 18.04
CA SER A 129 1.47 -4.05 17.09
C SER A 129 1.16 -3.59 15.65
N PHE A 130 1.35 -4.48 14.68
CA PHE A 130 0.90 -4.30 13.30
C PHE A 130 0.08 -5.52 12.88
N VAL A 131 -0.80 -5.33 11.90
CA VAL A 131 -1.56 -6.40 11.26
C VAL A 131 -1.26 -6.37 9.77
N VAL A 132 -1.16 -7.56 9.18
CA VAL A 132 -1.12 -7.75 7.72
C VAL A 132 -2.34 -8.58 7.35
N GLU A 133 -3.26 -7.99 6.62
CA GLU A 133 -4.54 -8.61 6.29
C GLU A 133 -4.89 -8.42 4.81
N ILE A 134 -5.94 -9.13 4.38
CA ILE A 134 -6.55 -8.90 3.08
C ILE A 134 -7.66 -7.87 3.30
N ASP A 135 -7.62 -6.79 2.54
CA ASP A 135 -8.66 -5.76 2.48
C ASP A 135 -9.02 -5.51 1.02
N ASN A 136 -10.14 -4.85 0.78
CA ASN A 136 -10.61 -4.47 -0.55
C ASN A 136 -11.20 -3.06 -0.58
N LYS A 137 -11.25 -2.35 0.56
CA LYS A 137 -11.80 -0.99 0.66
C LYS A 137 -11.01 -0.01 -0.18
N PHE A 138 -11.70 0.80 -0.98
CA PHE A 138 -11.09 1.77 -1.85
C PHE A 138 -12.14 2.80 -2.30
N ASP A 139 -11.84 4.10 -2.19
CA ASP A 139 -12.78 5.17 -2.56
C ASP A 139 -12.90 5.32 -4.09
N VAL A 140 -13.67 4.44 -4.71
CA VAL A 140 -13.95 4.44 -6.15
C VAL A 140 -14.81 5.64 -6.52
N SER A 141 -15.64 6.15 -5.61
CA SER A 141 -16.45 7.35 -5.85
C SER A 141 -15.57 8.55 -6.22
N ARG A 142 -14.43 8.71 -5.52
CA ARG A 142 -13.43 9.73 -5.84
C ARG A 142 -12.72 9.46 -7.16
N MET A 143 -12.52 8.20 -7.55
CA MET A 143 -11.89 7.87 -8.84
C MET A 143 -12.79 8.24 -10.01
N ARG A 144 -14.08 7.96 -9.90
CA ARG A 144 -15.07 8.32 -10.92
C ARG A 144 -15.16 9.82 -11.12
N LEU A 145 -15.05 10.61 -10.04
CA LEU A 145 -14.93 12.07 -10.17
C LEU A 145 -13.74 12.48 -11.04
N TRP A 146 -12.59 11.80 -10.91
CA TRP A 146 -11.43 12.07 -11.76
C TRP A 146 -11.63 11.56 -13.20
N ASP A 147 -12.29 10.43 -13.38
CA ASP A 147 -12.67 9.93 -14.71
C ASP A 147 -13.51 10.96 -15.48
N ASP A 148 -14.47 11.61 -14.80
CA ASP A 148 -15.32 12.64 -15.39
C ASP A 148 -14.49 13.89 -15.76
N VAL A 149 -13.61 14.36 -14.86
CA VAL A 149 -12.75 15.53 -15.10
C VAL A 149 -11.78 15.35 -16.27
N LEU A 150 -11.34 14.12 -16.54
CA LEU A 150 -10.38 13.82 -17.61
C LEU A 150 -11.02 13.55 -18.98
N GLN A 151 -12.35 13.41 -19.03
CA GLN A 151 -13.11 13.19 -20.27
C GLN A 151 -13.55 14.50 -20.96
N ASP A 152 -13.44 15.64 -20.26
CA ASP A 152 -13.64 16.99 -20.79
C ASP A 152 -12.38 17.57 -21.46
#